data_AF-A0A7C5S4S5-F1
#
_entry.id   AF-A0A7C5S4S5-F1
#
_cell.length_a   1.000
_cell.length_b   1.000
_cell.length_c   1.000
_cell.angle_alpha   90.00
_cell.angle_beta   90.00
_cell.angle_gamma   90.00
#
_symmetry.space_group_name_H-M   'P 1'
#
loop_
_entity.id
_entity.type
_entity.pdbx_description
1 polymer ?
#
loop_
_entity_poly.entity_id
_entity_poly.type
_entity_poly.pdbx_seq_one_letter_code
_entity_poly.pdbx_strand_id
1 'polypeptide(L)'
;MVFFKRKTCRVAGMLAVFAAIGACTLLRAESELEETLMQVGDIKVTLVKYRGEHYLKVPVIALEKPQYRNRLVCVEGKFDQMAGAQDNLQILKLYGSDVSFLYPFDAGLPGLIRGDNMWVGGVAESEPGKERLRVRVRGIVKLPNDTELFRQRYAAYSKAADWRQLINLGDWMGMVGKLNVGSFSDEEYYRREQRRAYRRALEMWAQQIGADDAESHYAISIKYLELLDDSIAAQRHLKRCLLIDPTHKAAQSRLSAFGWVQFENQWMTIAEMEREIRRRQDAAGGDTTGDAPVGVEPGVSPDSHGGGTPDAAAVQRLSQEALAAAKSRLIGLALSGKRPEVDVFVEEAGKATDPEFALFLLRLLSMRSEERALDGIFLLNALDDEEVRKAVIETLLWRPEKRAFETFLATVEKTRSASAARRGLDLLALVEPAKSYPAFIKLLDAESELIRGEVQQRLRKLTGERFEKPAEWRLWWEKAVKSYRP
;
A
#
# COMPACT_ATOMS: atom_id res chain seq x y z
N MET A 1 71.58 -2.03 -18.31
CA MET A 1 72.06 -3.37 -18.74
C MET A 1 72.03 -4.26 -17.50
N VAL A 2 71.26 -5.34 -17.35
CA VAL A 2 70.81 -6.39 -18.26
C VAL A 2 69.48 -7.00 -17.77
N PHE A 3 68.54 -7.12 -18.72
CA PHE A 3 67.40 -8.04 -18.92
C PHE A 3 66.55 -8.66 -17.77
N PHE A 4 65.25 -8.36 -17.86
CA PHE A 4 64.11 -9.08 -17.27
C PHE A 4 63.86 -10.44 -17.96
N LYS A 5 63.63 -11.50 -17.17
CA LYS A 5 62.97 -12.76 -17.59
C LYS A 5 61.55 -12.79 -17.01
N ARG A 6 60.52 -12.80 -17.86
CA ARG A 6 59.14 -13.16 -17.48
C ARG A 6 58.92 -14.65 -17.76
N LYS A 7 58.54 -15.41 -16.74
CA LYS A 7 58.02 -16.78 -16.87
C LYS A 7 56.50 -16.73 -17.01
N THR A 8 56.00 -17.40 -18.02
CA THR A 8 54.59 -17.78 -18.17
C THR A 8 54.30 -18.98 -17.26
N CYS A 9 53.22 -18.90 -16.46
CA CYS A 9 52.64 -20.06 -15.79
C CYS A 9 51.20 -20.23 -16.27
N ARG A 10 50.96 -21.35 -16.96
CA ARG A 10 49.65 -21.94 -17.17
C ARG A 10 49.08 -22.32 -15.80
N VAL A 11 47.83 -21.98 -15.52
CA VAL A 11 47.03 -22.63 -14.48
C VAL A 11 45.71 -23.03 -15.09
N ALA A 12 45.64 -24.30 -15.48
CA ALA A 12 44.41 -25.07 -15.50
C ALA A 12 44.26 -25.69 -14.10
N GLY A 13 43.06 -25.63 -13.53
CA GLY A 13 42.79 -26.18 -12.20
C GLY A 13 41.42 -25.80 -11.68
N MET A 14 40.38 -26.40 -12.26
CA MET A 14 39.06 -26.54 -11.65
C MET A 14 39.10 -27.79 -10.76
N LEU A 15 38.75 -27.69 -9.47
CA LEU A 15 37.95 -28.70 -8.74
C LEU A 15 37.81 -28.38 -7.24
N ALA A 16 36.56 -28.52 -6.79
CA ALA A 16 36.12 -28.94 -5.46
C ALA A 16 36.38 -28.01 -4.26
N VAL A 17 35.37 -27.20 -3.93
CA VAL A 17 34.94 -27.00 -2.54
C VAL A 17 33.43 -27.26 -2.47
N PHE A 18 33.07 -28.53 -2.30
CA PHE A 18 31.79 -28.92 -1.72
C PHE A 18 32.05 -29.15 -0.23
N ALA A 19 31.62 -28.23 0.62
CA ALA A 19 31.54 -28.46 2.06
C ALA A 19 30.39 -27.65 2.67
N ALA A 20 29.30 -28.36 2.92
CA ALA A 20 28.34 -28.15 4.01
C ALA A 20 27.83 -26.71 4.25
N ILE A 21 26.75 -26.34 3.54
CA ILE A 21 25.72 -25.45 4.11
C ILE A 21 24.38 -26.13 3.84
N GLY A 22 23.58 -26.32 4.90
CA GLY A 22 22.35 -27.09 4.91
C GLY A 22 21.39 -26.69 3.80
N ALA A 23 21.29 -27.54 2.78
CA ALA A 23 20.26 -27.42 1.77
C ALA A 23 18.92 -27.78 2.42
N CYS A 24 18.12 -26.76 2.72
CA CYS A 24 16.71 -26.93 2.98
C CYS A 24 16.06 -27.30 1.64
N THR A 25 16.07 -28.59 1.27
CA THR A 25 15.33 -29.13 0.13
C THR A 25 13.84 -28.96 0.40
N LEU A 26 13.26 -27.90 -0.16
CA LEU A 26 11.84 -27.62 -0.10
C LEU A 26 11.10 -28.36 -1.21
N LEU A 27 10.27 -29.31 -0.75
CA LEU A 27 9.11 -29.90 -1.39
C LEU A 27 9.36 -30.70 -2.67
N ARG A 28 9.45 -32.02 -2.46
CA ARG A 28 9.33 -33.07 -3.48
C ARG A 28 7.89 -33.61 -3.45
N ALA A 29 7.12 -33.26 -4.47
CA ALA A 29 6.15 -34.11 -5.18
C ALA A 29 5.39 -33.24 -6.20
N GLU A 30 5.50 -33.60 -7.48
CA GLU A 30 4.72 -33.15 -8.65
C GLU A 30 5.05 -31.81 -9.36
N SER A 31 6.19 -31.18 -9.10
CA SER A 31 6.77 -30.27 -10.10
C SER A 31 8.11 -30.85 -10.58
N GLU A 32 8.36 -30.84 -11.89
CA GLU A 32 9.66 -31.22 -12.48
C GLU A 32 10.80 -30.25 -12.07
N LEU A 33 10.50 -29.23 -11.25
CA LEU A 33 11.35 -28.11 -10.90
C LEU A 33 11.67 -28.15 -9.40
N GLU A 34 12.94 -28.42 -9.07
CA GLU A 34 13.43 -28.33 -7.69
C GLU A 34 14.16 -27.00 -7.48
N GLU A 35 13.64 -26.11 -6.64
CA GLU A 35 14.31 -24.85 -6.33
C GLU A 35 15.23 -24.97 -5.11
N THR A 36 16.46 -24.48 -5.24
CA THR A 36 17.45 -24.43 -4.17
C THR A 36 18.01 -23.01 -4.05
N LEU A 37 17.97 -22.47 -2.84
CA LEU A 37 18.58 -21.18 -2.53
C LEU A 37 20.05 -21.40 -2.14
N MET A 38 20.97 -20.75 -2.84
CA MET A 38 22.40 -20.88 -2.63
C MET A 38 22.99 -19.50 -2.28
N GLN A 39 23.83 -19.48 -1.26
CA GLN A 39 24.62 -18.30 -0.88
C GLN A 39 25.99 -18.38 -1.58
N VAL A 40 26.35 -17.39 -2.38
CA VAL A 40 27.66 -17.27 -3.05
C VAL A 40 28.29 -15.96 -2.61
N GLY A 41 29.21 -16.03 -1.63
CA GLY A 41 29.69 -14.83 -0.93
C GLY A 41 28.52 -14.13 -0.23
N ASP A 42 28.32 -12.84 -0.49
CA ASP A 42 27.21 -12.06 0.06
C ASP A 42 25.93 -12.12 -0.80
N ILE A 43 25.97 -12.83 -1.93
CA ILE A 43 24.86 -12.85 -2.89
C ILE A 43 24.04 -14.13 -2.71
N LYS A 44 22.73 -13.97 -2.50
CA LYS A 44 21.76 -15.07 -2.61
C LYS A 44 21.36 -15.27 -4.06
N VAL A 45 21.55 -16.48 -4.56
CA VAL A 45 21.08 -16.90 -5.88
C VAL A 45 20.09 -18.05 -5.73
N THR A 46 19.08 -18.08 -6.60
CA THR A 46 18.14 -19.20 -6.66
C THR A 46 18.49 -20.06 -7.86
N LEU A 47 18.77 -21.34 -7.62
CA LEU A 47 18.98 -22.35 -8.64
C LEU A 47 17.72 -23.19 -8.80
N VAL A 48 17.31 -23.47 -10.04
CA VAL A 48 16.21 -24.37 -10.35
C VAL A 48 16.77 -25.58 -11.08
N LYS A 49 16.61 -26.75 -10.51
CA LYS A 49 17.02 -28.01 -11.13
C LYS A 49 15.87 -28.55 -11.96
N TYR A 50 16.13 -28.77 -13.24
CA TYR A 50 15.17 -29.31 -14.21
C TYR A 50 15.90 -30.31 -15.11
N ARG A 51 15.37 -31.54 -15.22
CA ARG A 51 15.95 -32.62 -16.03
C ARG A 51 17.47 -32.83 -15.81
N GLY A 52 17.93 -32.67 -14.58
CA GLY A 52 19.34 -32.86 -14.17
C GLY A 52 20.26 -31.65 -14.39
N GLU A 53 19.79 -30.59 -15.05
CA GLU A 53 20.54 -29.33 -15.20
C GLU A 53 20.13 -28.31 -14.12
N HIS A 54 21.06 -27.44 -13.72
CA HIS A 54 20.79 -26.34 -12.79
C HIS A 54 20.75 -25.01 -13.54
N TYR A 55 19.61 -24.34 -13.47
CA TYR A 55 19.36 -23.04 -14.08
C TYR A 55 19.42 -21.96 -13.03
N LEU A 56 20.09 -20.84 -13.33
CA LEU A 56 20.05 -19.66 -12.47
C LEU A 56 18.71 -18.93 -12.68
N LYS A 57 17.87 -18.85 -11.65
CA LYS A 57 16.63 -18.07 -11.70
C LYS A 57 16.96 -16.59 -11.70
N VAL A 58 16.52 -15.90 -12.74
CA VAL A 58 16.71 -14.46 -12.89
C VAL A 58 15.38 -13.80 -13.25
N PRO A 59 15.13 -12.54 -12.83
CA PRO A 59 14.00 -11.79 -13.36
C PRO A 59 14.26 -11.48 -14.84
N VAL A 60 13.22 -11.39 -15.66
CA VAL A 60 13.35 -11.21 -17.12
C VAL A 60 14.20 -9.98 -17.48
N ILE A 61 14.01 -8.86 -16.75
CA ILE A 61 14.80 -7.62 -16.93
C ILE A 61 16.30 -7.81 -16.70
N ALA A 62 16.71 -8.80 -15.90
CA ALA A 62 18.12 -9.05 -15.68
C ALA A 62 18.83 -9.56 -16.95
N LEU A 63 18.10 -10.12 -17.93
CA LEU A 63 18.64 -10.57 -19.21
C LEU A 63 19.11 -9.40 -20.11
N GLU A 64 18.86 -8.15 -19.73
CA GLU A 64 19.51 -6.99 -20.36
C GLU A 64 20.99 -6.88 -19.97
N LYS A 65 21.42 -7.53 -18.88
CA LYS A 65 22.78 -7.42 -18.36
C LYS A 65 23.70 -8.46 -19.02
N PRO A 66 24.84 -8.04 -19.62
CA PRO A 66 25.79 -8.96 -20.28
C PRO A 66 26.36 -10.06 -19.39
N GLN A 67 26.32 -9.90 -18.07
CA GLN A 67 26.84 -10.86 -17.09
C GLN A 67 26.20 -12.25 -17.15
N TYR A 68 24.99 -12.37 -17.73
CA TYR A 68 24.30 -13.65 -17.89
C TYR A 68 24.63 -14.36 -19.21
N ARG A 69 25.45 -13.75 -20.08
CA ARG A 69 25.85 -14.37 -21.35
C ARG A 69 26.50 -15.73 -21.13
N ASN A 70 26.11 -16.70 -21.95
CA ASN A 70 26.55 -18.09 -21.93
C ASN A 70 26.27 -18.82 -20.60
N ARG A 71 25.29 -18.35 -19.81
CA ARG A 71 24.83 -19.03 -18.59
C ARG A 71 23.52 -19.77 -18.86
N LEU A 72 23.34 -20.89 -18.17
CA LEU A 72 22.03 -21.53 -18.02
C LEU A 72 21.20 -20.68 -17.07
N VAL A 73 20.14 -20.09 -17.61
CA VAL A 73 19.22 -19.22 -16.88
C VAL A 73 17.81 -19.73 -17.02
N CYS A 74 16.99 -19.48 -16.01
CA CYS A 74 15.56 -19.64 -16.12
C CYS A 74 14.82 -18.39 -15.67
N VAL A 75 13.69 -18.16 -16.31
CA VAL A 75 12.77 -17.08 -15.99
C VAL A 75 11.38 -17.65 -15.75
N GLU A 76 10.60 -16.97 -14.91
CA GLU A 76 9.16 -17.19 -14.80
C GLU A 76 8.45 -15.97 -15.40
N GLY A 77 7.35 -16.22 -16.11
CA GLY A 77 6.55 -15.16 -16.71
C GLY A 77 5.22 -15.67 -17.26
N LYS A 78 4.40 -14.76 -17.79
CA LYS A 78 3.15 -15.12 -18.44
C LYS A 78 3.36 -15.26 -19.94
N PHE A 79 2.84 -16.33 -20.53
CA PHE A 79 2.82 -16.52 -21.97
C PHE A 79 2.02 -15.41 -22.64
N ASP A 80 2.57 -14.79 -23.69
CA ASP A 80 1.84 -13.81 -24.49
C ASP A 80 1.46 -14.41 -25.85
N GLN A 81 2.48 -14.76 -26.65
CA GLN A 81 2.29 -15.34 -27.98
C GLN A 81 3.56 -16.04 -28.47
N MET A 82 3.42 -16.84 -29.54
CA MET A 82 4.54 -17.31 -30.35
C MET A 82 4.63 -16.42 -31.60
N ALA A 83 5.79 -15.82 -31.86
CA ALA A 83 6.00 -14.88 -32.95
C ALA A 83 7.09 -15.37 -33.91
N GLY A 84 6.81 -15.29 -35.21
CA GLY A 84 7.76 -15.54 -36.29
C GLY A 84 8.31 -16.97 -36.35
N ALA A 85 8.81 -17.34 -37.52
CA ALA A 85 9.71 -18.47 -37.67
C ALA A 85 11.00 -17.93 -38.30
N GLN A 86 12.12 -18.07 -37.59
CA GLN A 86 13.44 -17.74 -38.12
C GLN A 86 14.32 -18.97 -37.91
N ASP A 87 14.84 -19.54 -39.00
CA ASP A 87 15.78 -20.67 -38.96
C ASP A 87 15.28 -21.88 -38.14
N ASN A 88 14.02 -22.31 -38.35
CA ASN A 88 13.34 -23.39 -37.59
C ASN A 88 13.16 -23.11 -36.08
N LEU A 89 13.30 -21.87 -35.65
CA LEU A 89 13.02 -21.42 -34.29
C LEU A 89 11.80 -20.50 -34.30
N GLN A 90 10.92 -20.69 -33.32
CA GLN A 90 9.84 -19.76 -33.00
C GLN A 90 10.29 -18.83 -31.87
N ILE A 91 9.81 -17.58 -31.87
CA ILE A 91 10.08 -16.66 -30.76
C ILE A 91 8.92 -16.71 -29.78
N LEU A 92 9.14 -17.36 -28.65
CA LEU A 92 8.27 -17.28 -27.50
C LEU A 92 8.36 -15.86 -26.91
N LYS A 93 7.21 -15.20 -26.75
CA LYS A 93 7.08 -13.90 -26.08
C LYS A 93 6.39 -14.07 -24.73
N LEU A 94 7.00 -13.44 -23.72
CA LEU A 94 6.42 -13.30 -22.40
C LEU A 94 5.82 -11.91 -22.25
N TYR A 95 4.73 -11.80 -21.50
CA TYR A 95 4.03 -10.54 -21.28
C TYR A 95 4.94 -9.48 -20.66
N GLY A 96 4.98 -8.29 -21.25
CA GLY A 96 5.79 -7.16 -20.77
C GLY A 96 7.30 -7.32 -20.96
N SER A 97 7.75 -8.24 -21.82
CA SER A 97 9.17 -8.51 -22.07
C SER A 97 9.55 -8.33 -23.54
N ASP A 98 10.59 -7.54 -23.78
CA ASP A 98 11.23 -7.43 -25.09
C ASP A 98 12.17 -8.60 -25.41
N VAL A 99 12.59 -9.36 -24.39
CA VAL A 99 13.52 -10.50 -24.54
C VAL A 99 12.92 -11.55 -25.48
N SER A 100 13.74 -12.04 -26.40
CA SER A 100 13.37 -13.10 -27.34
C SER A 100 13.77 -14.47 -26.79
N PHE A 101 12.80 -15.38 -26.65
CA PHE A 101 13.02 -16.76 -26.23
C PHE A 101 12.90 -17.66 -27.47
N LEU A 102 14.04 -18.15 -27.95
CA LEU A 102 14.11 -18.97 -29.16
C LEU A 102 13.77 -20.42 -28.84
N TYR A 103 12.63 -20.89 -29.33
CA TYR A 103 12.10 -22.23 -29.10
C TYR A 103 12.14 -23.08 -30.38
N PRO A 104 12.63 -24.34 -30.33
CA PRO A 104 12.61 -25.23 -31.50
C PRO A 104 11.18 -25.52 -32.00
N PHE A 105 10.95 -25.37 -33.31
CA PHE A 105 9.62 -25.54 -33.93
C PHE A 105 9.04 -26.96 -33.75
N ASP A 106 9.91 -27.97 -33.73
CA ASP A 106 9.60 -29.40 -33.68
C ASP A 106 9.33 -29.93 -32.27
N ALA A 107 9.64 -29.14 -31.23
CA ALA A 107 9.51 -29.59 -29.85
C ALA A 107 8.05 -29.66 -29.35
N GLY A 108 7.09 -29.06 -30.07
CA GLY A 108 5.66 -29.05 -29.74
C GLY A 108 5.34 -28.30 -28.44
N LEU A 109 4.42 -27.34 -28.48
CA LEU A 109 3.87 -26.70 -27.27
C LEU A 109 2.34 -26.83 -27.29
N PRO A 110 1.77 -28.00 -26.94
CA PRO A 110 0.33 -28.15 -26.94
C PRO A 110 -0.31 -27.36 -25.79
N GLY A 111 -1.27 -26.50 -26.12
CA GLY A 111 -2.25 -25.97 -25.16
C GLY A 111 -1.81 -24.77 -24.31
N LEU A 112 -0.83 -23.98 -24.76
CA LEU A 112 -0.55 -22.67 -24.16
C LEU A 112 -1.59 -21.64 -24.59
N ILE A 113 -2.19 -20.97 -23.62
CA ILE A 113 -3.13 -19.86 -23.82
C ILE A 113 -2.52 -18.61 -23.23
N ARG A 114 -2.71 -17.47 -23.91
CA ARG A 114 -2.23 -16.16 -23.44
C ARG A 114 -2.61 -15.96 -21.96
N GLY A 115 -1.62 -15.61 -21.13
CA GLY A 115 -1.77 -15.44 -19.68
C GLY A 115 -1.33 -16.64 -18.84
N ASP A 116 -1.11 -17.81 -19.46
CA ASP A 116 -0.58 -18.99 -18.77
C ASP A 116 0.75 -18.68 -18.08
N ASN A 117 0.90 -19.13 -16.84
CA ASN A 117 2.16 -19.03 -16.12
C ASN A 117 3.15 -20.04 -16.70
N MET A 118 4.37 -19.60 -16.94
CA MET A 118 5.41 -20.45 -17.50
C MET A 118 6.72 -20.28 -16.78
N TRP A 119 7.44 -21.38 -16.69
CA TRP A 119 8.87 -21.41 -16.45
C TRP A 119 9.58 -21.69 -17.78
N VAL A 120 10.60 -20.91 -18.09
CA VAL A 120 11.39 -21.03 -19.32
C VAL A 120 12.86 -21.10 -18.94
N GLY A 121 13.50 -22.24 -19.22
CA GLY A 121 14.91 -22.50 -19.01
C GLY A 121 15.68 -22.56 -20.33
N GLY A 122 16.87 -21.97 -20.37
CA GLY A 122 17.70 -22.00 -21.57
C GLY A 122 19.09 -21.40 -21.36
N VAL A 123 19.82 -21.26 -22.47
CA VAL A 123 21.12 -20.59 -22.48
C VAL A 123 20.92 -19.14 -22.92
N ALA A 124 21.36 -18.18 -22.12
CA ALA A 124 21.35 -16.79 -22.51
C ALA A 124 22.50 -16.50 -23.49
N GLU A 125 22.18 -15.96 -24.65
CA GLU A 125 23.09 -15.69 -25.76
C GLU A 125 22.97 -14.24 -26.20
N SER A 126 24.03 -13.68 -26.79
CA SER A 126 23.94 -12.36 -27.41
C SER A 126 23.00 -12.37 -28.61
N GLU A 127 22.13 -11.36 -28.68
CA GLU A 127 21.35 -11.12 -29.88
C GLU A 127 22.24 -10.51 -30.97
N PRO A 128 22.23 -11.04 -32.21
CA PRO A 128 23.04 -10.49 -33.29
C PRO A 128 22.74 -9.00 -33.53
N GLY A 129 23.78 -8.17 -33.49
CA GLY A 129 23.66 -6.72 -33.73
C GLY A 129 23.02 -5.92 -32.58
N LYS A 130 22.74 -6.53 -31.43
CA LYS A 130 22.21 -5.84 -30.24
C LYS A 130 23.03 -6.17 -28.99
N GLU A 131 23.06 -5.24 -28.03
CA GLU A 131 23.71 -5.46 -26.73
C GLU A 131 22.85 -6.31 -25.77
N ARG A 132 21.60 -6.61 -26.17
CA ARG A 132 20.64 -7.39 -25.38
C ARG A 132 20.91 -8.90 -25.50
N LEU A 133 20.48 -9.66 -24.49
CA LEU A 133 20.50 -11.12 -24.55
C LEU A 133 19.16 -11.66 -25.04
N ARG A 134 19.24 -12.79 -25.74
CA ARG A 134 18.12 -13.68 -26.07
C ARG A 134 18.35 -15.03 -25.39
N VAL A 135 17.31 -15.81 -25.18
CA VAL A 135 17.44 -17.13 -24.53
C VAL A 135 17.17 -18.23 -25.54
N ARG A 136 18.15 -19.09 -25.79
CA ARG A 136 17.93 -20.34 -26.53
C ARG A 136 17.32 -21.36 -25.57
N VAL A 137 16.03 -21.60 -25.75
CA VAL A 137 15.20 -22.38 -24.83
C VAL A 137 15.59 -23.86 -24.89
N ARG A 138 15.74 -24.47 -23.72
CA ARG A 138 15.98 -25.91 -23.53
C ARG A 138 14.84 -26.61 -22.80
N GLY A 139 14.05 -25.87 -22.02
CA GLY A 139 12.91 -26.39 -21.30
C GLY A 139 11.84 -25.34 -21.11
N ILE A 140 10.59 -25.74 -21.25
CA ILE A 140 9.41 -24.96 -20.89
C ILE A 140 8.55 -25.85 -20.02
N VAL A 141 8.05 -25.27 -18.92
CA VAL A 141 7.08 -25.92 -18.06
C VAL A 141 5.91 -24.97 -17.90
N LYS A 142 4.70 -25.41 -18.26
CA LYS A 142 3.47 -24.71 -17.90
C LYS A 142 3.27 -24.85 -16.39
N LEU A 143 3.30 -23.72 -15.70
CA LEU A 143 3.08 -23.66 -14.27
C LEU A 143 1.57 -23.67 -13.99
N PRO A 144 1.16 -24.01 -12.76
CA PRO A 144 -0.23 -23.84 -12.34
C PRO A 144 -0.73 -22.41 -12.53
N ASN A 145 -2.06 -22.23 -12.54
CA ASN A 145 -2.67 -20.91 -12.54
C ASN A 145 -2.22 -20.07 -11.34
N ASP A 146 -2.44 -18.75 -11.39
CA ASP A 146 -1.94 -17.81 -10.38
C ASP A 146 -2.34 -18.20 -8.96
N THR A 147 -3.60 -18.59 -8.75
CA THR A 147 -4.14 -18.99 -7.45
C THR A 147 -3.38 -20.18 -6.86
N GLU A 148 -3.22 -21.25 -7.63
CA GLU A 148 -2.55 -22.46 -7.16
C GLU A 148 -1.04 -22.24 -7.00
N LEU A 149 -0.41 -21.54 -7.93
CA LEU A 149 1.00 -21.20 -7.86
C LEU A 149 1.29 -20.37 -6.61
N PHE A 150 0.48 -19.35 -6.32
CA PHE A 150 0.60 -18.53 -5.13
C PHE A 150 0.42 -19.32 -3.84
N ARG A 151 -0.53 -20.26 -3.79
CA ARG A 151 -0.73 -21.15 -2.64
C ARG A 151 0.49 -22.03 -2.40
N GLN A 152 1.03 -22.67 -3.44
CA GLN A 152 2.21 -23.53 -3.36
C GLN A 152 3.44 -22.74 -2.88
N ARG A 153 3.67 -21.55 -3.46
CA ARG A 153 4.78 -20.66 -3.10
C ARG A 153 4.66 -20.15 -1.66
N TYR A 154 3.47 -19.72 -1.24
CA TYR A 154 3.21 -19.31 0.14
C TYR A 154 3.54 -20.43 1.12
N ALA A 155 3.08 -21.66 0.85
CA ALA A 155 3.34 -22.81 1.70
C ALA A 155 4.84 -23.15 1.76
N ALA A 156 5.52 -23.14 0.61
CA ALA A 156 6.96 -23.38 0.53
C ALA A 156 7.76 -22.33 1.31
N TYR A 157 7.54 -21.04 1.05
CA TYR A 157 8.28 -19.95 1.72
C TYR A 157 7.96 -19.87 3.22
N SER A 158 6.72 -20.17 3.60
CA SER A 158 6.34 -20.28 5.01
C SER A 158 7.06 -21.42 5.72
N LYS A 159 7.18 -22.59 5.07
CA LYS A 159 7.92 -23.73 5.61
C LYS A 159 9.43 -23.45 5.68
N ALA A 160 9.96 -22.67 4.75
CA ALA A 160 11.35 -22.23 4.70
C ALA A 160 11.72 -21.16 5.74
N ALA A 161 10.73 -20.55 6.39
CA ALA A 161 10.89 -19.32 7.17
C ALA A 161 11.57 -18.17 6.38
N ASP A 162 11.34 -18.10 5.07
CA ASP A 162 11.91 -17.06 4.19
C ASP A 162 10.92 -15.90 4.03
N TRP A 163 10.95 -14.99 5.00
CA TRP A 163 10.07 -13.83 5.02
C TRP A 163 10.29 -12.89 3.82
N ARG A 164 11.51 -12.81 3.27
CA ARG A 164 11.79 -11.95 2.11
C ARG A 164 11.04 -12.46 0.88
N GLN A 165 11.04 -13.77 0.66
CA GLN A 165 10.30 -14.37 -0.44
C GLN A 165 8.77 -14.24 -0.26
N LEU A 166 8.27 -14.25 0.97
CA LEU A 166 6.86 -13.96 1.24
C LEU A 166 6.48 -12.50 0.92
N ILE A 167 7.37 -11.53 1.18
CA ILE A 167 7.15 -10.14 0.74
C ILE A 167 7.12 -10.06 -0.78
N ASN A 168 8.12 -10.63 -1.46
CA ASN A 168 8.18 -10.65 -2.93
C ASN A 168 6.94 -11.32 -3.55
N LEU A 169 6.43 -12.38 -2.91
CA LEU A 169 5.21 -13.04 -3.33
C LEU A 169 3.99 -12.12 -3.18
N GLY A 170 3.89 -11.38 -2.07
CA GLY A 170 2.84 -10.38 -1.88
C GLY A 170 2.89 -9.25 -2.92
N ASP A 171 4.09 -8.77 -3.27
CA ASP A 171 4.27 -7.76 -4.32
C ASP A 171 3.82 -8.30 -5.68
N TRP A 172 4.17 -9.56 -5.97
CA TRP A 172 3.75 -10.23 -7.20
C TRP A 172 2.24 -10.39 -7.28
N MET A 173 1.59 -10.84 -6.20
CA MET A 173 0.12 -10.92 -6.09
C MET A 173 -0.53 -9.55 -6.35
N GLY A 174 0.02 -8.47 -5.75
CA GLY A 174 -0.49 -7.11 -5.94
C GLY A 174 -0.35 -6.62 -7.38
N MET A 175 0.76 -6.95 -8.05
CA MET A 175 0.95 -6.64 -9.47
C MET A 175 -0.03 -7.41 -10.35
N VAL A 176 -0.17 -8.73 -10.13
CA VAL A 176 -1.09 -9.57 -10.91
C VAL A 176 -2.54 -9.15 -10.70
N GLY A 177 -2.95 -8.83 -9.47
CA GLY A 177 -4.28 -8.31 -9.18
C GLY A 177 -4.62 -7.01 -9.93
N LYS A 178 -3.63 -6.11 -10.09
CA LYS A 178 -3.78 -4.88 -10.89
C LYS A 178 -3.87 -5.14 -12.40
N LEU A 179 -3.27 -6.22 -12.90
CA LEU A 179 -3.28 -6.57 -14.32
C LEU A 179 -4.53 -7.38 -14.71
N ASN A 180 -5.07 -8.18 -13.80
CA ASN A 180 -6.24 -9.04 -14.00
C ASN A 180 -7.56 -8.32 -13.63
N VAL A 181 -7.83 -7.14 -14.18
CA VAL A 181 -9.05 -6.32 -13.89
C VAL A 181 -10.34 -6.90 -14.53
N GLY A 182 -10.42 -8.22 -14.70
CA GLY A 182 -11.52 -8.88 -15.39
C GLY A 182 -12.73 -9.19 -14.50
N SER A 183 -12.53 -9.40 -13.18
CA SER A 183 -13.62 -9.67 -12.24
C SER A 183 -13.31 -9.11 -10.85
N PHE A 184 -14.33 -8.53 -10.19
CA PHE A 184 -14.23 -7.98 -8.83
C PHE A 184 -13.83 -9.06 -7.80
N SER A 185 -14.27 -10.31 -8.01
CA SER A 185 -13.93 -11.47 -7.16
C SER A 185 -12.44 -11.80 -7.18
N ASP A 186 -11.75 -11.59 -8.30
CA ASP A 186 -10.33 -11.88 -8.42
C ASP A 186 -9.48 -10.83 -7.69
N GLU A 187 -9.87 -9.55 -7.76
CA GLU A 187 -9.15 -8.47 -7.08
C GLU A 187 -9.18 -8.62 -5.55
N GLU A 188 -10.34 -8.89 -4.96
CA GLU A 188 -10.46 -9.13 -3.52
C GLU A 188 -9.67 -10.37 -3.08
N TYR A 189 -9.69 -11.43 -3.90
CA TYR A 189 -8.90 -12.63 -3.64
C TYR A 189 -7.40 -12.31 -3.57
N TYR A 190 -6.85 -11.64 -4.60
CA TYR A 190 -5.43 -11.28 -4.63
C TYR A 190 -5.05 -10.34 -3.49
N ARG A 191 -5.89 -9.36 -3.17
CA ARG A 191 -5.66 -8.43 -2.05
C ARG A 191 -5.63 -9.16 -0.71
N ARG A 192 -6.51 -10.14 -0.50
CA ARG A 192 -6.55 -10.96 0.72
C ARG A 192 -5.30 -11.83 0.86
N GLU A 193 -4.93 -12.56 -0.19
CA GLU A 193 -3.74 -13.42 -0.15
C GLU A 193 -2.44 -12.60 -0.06
N GLN A 194 -2.37 -11.42 -0.71
CA GLN A 194 -1.28 -10.45 -0.55
C GLN A 194 -1.11 -10.05 0.92
N ARG A 195 -2.19 -9.58 1.58
CA ARG A 195 -2.15 -9.20 3.01
C ARG A 195 -1.74 -10.38 3.89
N ARG A 196 -2.19 -11.59 3.56
CA ARG A 196 -1.80 -12.82 4.27
C ARG A 196 -0.30 -13.13 4.12
N ALA A 197 0.26 -12.95 2.92
CA ALA A 197 1.69 -13.10 2.65
C ALA A 197 2.53 -12.10 3.45
N TYR A 198 2.18 -10.81 3.37
CA TYR A 198 2.88 -9.76 4.11
C TYR A 198 2.80 -9.95 5.62
N ARG A 199 1.62 -10.25 6.17
CA ARG A 199 1.48 -10.48 7.63
C ARG A 199 2.36 -11.61 8.10
N ARG A 200 2.36 -12.75 7.39
CA ARG A 200 3.19 -13.89 7.75
C ARG A 200 4.68 -13.56 7.64
N ALA A 201 5.08 -12.82 6.61
CA ALA A 201 6.45 -12.36 6.45
C ALA A 201 6.90 -11.48 7.62
N LEU A 202 6.09 -10.49 8.00
CA LEU A 202 6.44 -9.58 9.09
C LEU A 202 6.45 -10.29 10.46
N GLU A 203 5.54 -11.23 10.70
CA GLU A 203 5.62 -12.09 11.90
C GLU A 203 6.92 -12.89 11.97
N MET A 204 7.34 -13.48 10.85
CA MET A 204 8.61 -14.23 10.76
C MET A 204 9.83 -13.32 10.93
N TRP A 205 9.81 -12.12 10.32
CA TRP A 205 10.88 -11.16 10.51
C TRP A 205 10.96 -10.71 11.96
N ALA A 206 9.82 -10.40 12.59
CA ALA A 206 9.76 -10.01 14.01
C ALA A 206 10.40 -11.05 14.94
N GLN A 207 10.26 -12.35 14.62
CA GLN A 207 10.88 -13.45 15.38
C GLN A 207 12.40 -13.55 15.21
N GLN A 208 12.96 -12.96 14.14
CA GLN A 208 14.39 -12.96 13.86
C GLN A 208 15.11 -11.71 14.40
N ILE A 209 14.37 -10.71 14.87
CA ILE A 209 14.94 -9.48 15.43
C ILE A 209 15.51 -9.75 16.82
N GLY A 210 16.77 -9.37 17.04
CA GLY A 210 17.41 -9.46 18.35
C GLY A 210 16.73 -8.56 19.38
N ALA A 211 16.72 -8.98 20.65
CA ALA A 211 16.03 -8.26 21.72
C ALA A 211 16.52 -6.81 21.95
N ASP A 212 17.75 -6.52 21.52
CA ASP A 212 18.48 -5.25 21.65
C ASP A 212 18.74 -4.57 20.29
N ASP A 213 18.08 -5.00 19.22
CA ASP A 213 18.25 -4.43 17.88
C ASP A 213 17.20 -3.34 17.60
N ALA A 214 17.48 -2.13 18.10
CA ALA A 214 16.59 -0.97 17.96
C ALA A 214 16.27 -0.64 16.49
N GLU A 215 17.27 -0.71 15.62
CA GLU A 215 17.16 -0.37 14.19
C GLU A 215 16.26 -1.35 13.45
N SER A 216 16.40 -2.66 13.70
CA SER A 216 15.51 -3.65 13.11
C SER A 216 14.08 -3.50 13.62
N HIS A 217 13.88 -3.16 14.89
CA HIS A 217 12.56 -2.83 15.43
C HIS A 217 11.96 -1.58 14.75
N TYR A 218 12.75 -0.55 14.48
CA TYR A 218 12.28 0.59 13.70
C TYR A 218 11.93 0.17 12.27
N ALA A 219 12.84 -0.52 11.56
CA ALA A 219 12.66 -0.94 10.17
C ALA A 219 11.40 -1.79 9.96
N ILE A 220 11.14 -2.77 10.83
CA ILE A 220 9.93 -3.60 10.73
C ILE A 220 8.66 -2.81 11.00
N SER A 221 8.70 -1.81 11.90
CA SER A 221 7.54 -0.94 12.15
C SER A 221 7.14 -0.16 10.90
N ILE A 222 8.11 0.30 10.11
CA ILE A 222 7.87 0.98 8.85
C ILE A 222 7.16 0.04 7.89
N LYS A 223 7.60 -1.22 7.84
CA LYS A 223 7.07 -2.22 6.92
C LYS A 223 5.65 -2.68 7.27
N TYR A 224 5.28 -2.69 8.55
CA TYR A 224 3.89 -2.87 8.97
C TYR A 224 2.97 -1.76 8.44
N LEU A 225 3.43 -0.51 8.46
CA LEU A 225 2.66 0.61 7.89
C LEU A 225 2.60 0.54 6.37
N GLU A 226 3.74 0.36 5.71
CA GLU A 226 3.84 0.35 4.24
C GLU A 226 3.05 -0.79 3.59
N LEU A 227 3.12 -2.00 4.15
CA LEU A 227 2.57 -3.19 3.51
C LEU A 227 1.16 -3.55 4.00
N LEU A 228 0.81 -3.20 5.24
CA LEU A 228 -0.44 -3.65 5.88
C LEU A 228 -1.31 -2.52 6.43
N ASP A 229 -0.79 -1.29 6.50
CA ASP A 229 -1.42 -0.18 7.23
C ASP A 229 -1.75 -0.54 8.70
N ASP A 230 -0.91 -1.39 9.32
CA ASP A 230 -1.12 -1.89 10.68
C ASP A 230 -0.44 -0.98 11.71
N SER A 231 -1.15 0.06 12.11
CA SER A 231 -0.66 1.06 13.06
C SER A 231 -0.39 0.49 14.46
N ILE A 232 -1.12 -0.55 14.88
CA ILE A 232 -0.97 -1.16 16.21
C ILE A 232 0.34 -1.96 16.27
N ALA A 233 0.58 -2.81 15.27
CA ALA A 233 1.83 -3.56 15.18
C ALA A 233 3.03 -2.61 15.05
N ALA A 234 2.91 -1.58 14.20
CA ALA A 234 3.95 -0.57 14.04
C ALA A 234 4.29 0.15 15.36
N GLN A 235 3.28 0.63 16.10
CA GLN A 235 3.48 1.28 17.40
C GLN A 235 4.17 0.37 18.42
N ARG A 236 3.83 -0.93 18.44
CA ARG A 236 4.49 -1.90 19.34
C ARG A 236 5.99 -1.96 19.07
N HIS A 237 6.38 -2.06 17.80
CA HIS A 237 7.79 -2.12 17.41
C HIS A 237 8.51 -0.78 17.61
N LEU A 238 7.84 0.36 17.37
CA LEU A 238 8.39 1.71 17.66
C LEU A 238 8.68 1.90 19.15
N LYS A 239 7.77 1.48 20.03
CA LYS A 239 8.01 1.52 21.49
C LYS A 239 9.17 0.63 21.89
N ARG A 240 9.29 -0.56 21.29
CA ARG A 240 10.41 -1.47 21.57
C ARG A 240 11.74 -0.87 21.10
N CYS A 241 11.76 -0.23 19.93
CA CYS A 241 12.91 0.54 19.45
C CYS A 241 13.32 1.62 20.48
N LEU A 242 12.37 2.44 20.94
CA LEU A 242 12.65 3.52 21.90
C LEU A 242 12.96 3.05 23.32
N LEU A 243 12.58 1.83 23.69
CA LEU A 243 13.01 1.21 24.94
C LEU A 243 14.51 0.82 24.88
N ILE A 244 15.00 0.44 23.71
CA ILE A 244 16.38 0.01 23.48
C ILE A 244 17.28 1.23 23.22
N ASP A 245 16.86 2.12 22.31
CA ASP A 245 17.51 3.41 22.02
C ASP A 245 16.51 4.57 22.21
N PRO A 246 16.47 5.16 23.42
CA PRO A 246 15.62 6.30 23.70
C PRO A 246 15.90 7.53 22.84
N THR A 247 17.08 7.62 22.22
CA THR A 247 17.51 8.78 21.42
C THR A 247 17.22 8.66 19.93
N HIS A 248 16.59 7.55 19.51
CA HIS A 248 16.27 7.26 18.11
C HIS A 248 15.23 8.23 17.52
N LYS A 249 15.68 9.40 17.04
CA LYS A 249 14.85 10.53 16.60
C LYS A 249 13.71 10.17 15.64
N ALA A 250 13.97 9.28 14.68
CA ALA A 250 12.97 8.91 13.69
C ALA A 250 11.83 8.06 14.30
N ALA A 251 12.14 7.26 15.31
CA ALA A 251 11.14 6.46 16.01
C ALA A 251 10.30 7.34 16.95
N GLN A 252 10.94 8.31 17.63
CA GLN A 252 10.25 9.32 18.43
C GLN A 252 9.26 10.10 17.57
N SER A 253 9.72 10.69 16.46
CA SER A 253 8.89 11.49 15.56
C SER A 253 7.68 10.71 15.04
N ARG A 254 7.88 9.44 14.64
CA ARG A 254 6.76 8.59 14.20
C ARG A 254 5.81 8.24 15.32
N LEU A 255 6.31 7.90 16.52
CA LEU A 255 5.46 7.55 17.65
C LEU A 255 4.64 8.77 18.11
N SER A 256 5.24 9.97 18.08
CA SER A 256 4.53 11.24 18.30
C SER A 256 3.44 11.51 17.27
N ALA A 257 3.66 11.16 16.00
CA ALA A 257 2.62 11.27 14.96
C ALA A 257 1.41 10.34 15.24
N PHE A 258 1.58 9.29 16.06
CA PHE A 258 0.48 8.46 16.57
C PHE A 258 -0.16 9.01 17.86
N GLY A 259 0.18 10.23 18.29
CA GLY A 259 -0.37 10.85 19.50
C GLY A 259 0.25 10.36 20.81
N TRP A 260 1.44 9.79 20.76
CA TRP A 260 2.22 9.44 21.95
C TRP A 260 3.13 10.59 22.37
N VAL A 261 3.34 10.72 23.66
CA VAL A 261 4.23 11.72 24.25
C VAL A 261 5.22 11.02 25.18
N GLN A 262 6.44 11.56 25.26
CA GLN A 262 7.40 11.13 26.25
C GLN A 262 7.07 11.87 27.56
N PHE A 263 6.66 11.11 28.57
CA PHE A 263 6.46 11.62 29.93
C PHE A 263 7.49 10.94 30.84
N GLU A 264 8.41 11.74 31.37
CA GLU A 264 9.61 11.25 32.06
C GLU A 264 10.39 10.26 31.16
N ASN A 265 10.51 9.01 31.58
CA ASN A 265 11.23 7.96 30.86
C ASN A 265 10.29 6.98 30.13
N GLN A 266 9.01 7.32 29.98
CA GLN A 266 8.01 6.42 29.39
C GLN A 266 7.27 7.09 28.23
N TRP A 267 7.06 6.31 27.17
CA TRP A 267 6.18 6.68 26.07
C TRP A 267 4.76 6.28 26.41
N MET A 268 3.88 7.27 26.55
CA MET A 268 2.47 7.07 26.88
C MET A 268 1.59 7.92 25.98
N THR A 269 0.33 7.53 25.85
CA THR A 269 -0.67 8.36 25.18
C THR A 269 -0.97 9.59 26.04
N ILE A 270 -1.46 10.67 25.43
CA ILE A 270 -1.84 11.89 26.18
C ILE A 270 -2.86 11.56 27.28
N ALA A 271 -3.84 10.68 26.99
CA ALA A 271 -4.83 10.25 27.98
C ALA A 271 -4.28 9.36 29.10
N GLU A 272 -3.18 8.63 28.87
CA GLU A 272 -2.46 7.93 29.94
C GLU A 272 -1.65 8.90 30.80
N MET A 273 -0.99 9.88 30.17
CA MET A 273 -0.28 10.95 30.86
C MET A 273 -1.19 11.74 31.79
N GLU A 274 -2.36 12.17 31.30
CA GLU A 274 -3.35 12.90 32.11
C GLU A 274 -3.85 12.05 33.30
N ARG A 275 -4.06 10.75 33.09
CA ARG A 275 -4.46 9.82 34.16
C ARG A 275 -3.37 9.66 35.22
N GLU A 276 -2.11 9.54 34.79
CA GLU A 276 -0.98 9.42 35.72
C GLU A 276 -0.75 10.72 36.51
N ILE A 277 -0.89 11.88 35.87
CA ILE A 277 -0.84 13.19 36.55
C ILE A 277 -1.93 13.28 37.62
N ARG A 278 -3.19 12.96 37.29
CA ARG A 278 -4.30 12.96 38.26
C ARG A 278 -4.05 11.98 39.40
N ARG A 279 -3.62 10.75 39.09
CA ARG A 279 -3.29 9.73 40.11
C ARG A 279 -2.25 10.22 41.10
N ARG A 280 -1.22 10.95 40.63
CA ARG A 280 -0.18 11.53 41.49
C ARG A 280 -0.70 12.72 42.31
N GLN A 281 -1.57 13.56 41.73
CA GLN A 281 -2.23 14.65 42.47
C GLN A 281 -3.14 14.12 43.58
N ASP A 282 -3.92 13.08 43.31
CA ASP A 282 -4.79 12.43 44.31
C ASP A 282 -3.96 11.75 45.41
N ALA A 283 -2.82 11.14 45.05
CA ALA A 283 -1.89 10.56 46.02
C ALA A 283 -1.17 11.62 46.88
N ALA A 284 -0.87 12.79 46.31
CA ALA A 284 -0.26 13.92 47.02
C ALA A 284 -1.27 14.70 47.88
N GLY A 285 -2.55 14.71 47.51
CA GLY A 285 -3.63 15.34 48.27
C GLY A 285 -4.18 14.49 49.43
N GLY A 286 -3.65 13.29 49.64
CA GLY A 286 -4.07 12.36 50.69
C GLY A 286 -3.48 12.59 52.08
N ASP A 287 -2.62 13.61 52.29
CA ASP A 287 -1.91 13.83 53.56
C ASP A 287 -1.91 15.28 54.05
N THR A 288 -3.04 15.97 53.92
CA THR A 288 -3.31 17.24 54.61
C THR A 288 -4.64 17.18 55.37
N THR A 289 -4.67 16.38 56.43
CA THR A 289 -5.52 16.65 57.59
C THR A 289 -4.65 17.29 58.66
N GLY A 290 -4.52 18.61 58.60
CA GLY A 290 -3.72 19.39 59.54
C GLY A 290 -3.95 20.88 59.36
N ASP A 291 -4.85 21.40 60.19
CA ASP A 291 -5.04 22.80 60.58
C ASP A 291 -5.35 23.84 59.49
N ALA A 292 -6.65 24.16 59.42
CA ALA A 292 -7.13 25.44 58.93
C ALA A 292 -6.67 26.60 59.84
N PRO A 293 -6.40 27.78 59.24
CA PRO A 293 -6.76 29.03 59.88
C PRO A 293 -7.75 29.82 59.01
N VAL A 294 -8.95 29.95 59.57
CA VAL A 294 -9.66 31.21 59.82
C VAL A 294 -9.37 32.38 58.86
N GLY A 295 -10.40 32.73 58.09
CA GLY A 295 -10.96 34.08 58.07
C GLY A 295 -10.31 35.09 57.12
N VAL A 296 -10.93 35.29 55.95
CA VAL A 296 -11.02 36.60 55.30
C VAL A 296 -12.41 36.75 54.69
N GLU A 297 -13.09 37.81 55.09
CA GLU A 297 -14.45 38.19 54.70
C GLU A 297 -14.60 38.58 53.21
N PRO A 298 -15.82 38.48 52.65
CA PRO A 298 -16.13 38.91 51.29
C PRO A 298 -16.61 40.38 51.28
N GLY A 299 -15.93 41.23 50.52
CA GLY A 299 -16.42 42.56 50.24
C GLY A 299 -15.62 43.27 49.16
N VAL A 300 -16.22 43.44 47.98
CA VAL A 300 -16.42 44.74 47.29
C VAL A 300 -17.20 44.48 45.99
N SER A 301 -18.20 45.34 45.81
CA SER A 301 -19.23 45.39 44.78
C SER A 301 -18.77 45.43 43.31
N PRO A 302 -19.69 45.12 42.38
CA PRO A 302 -19.51 45.25 40.94
C PRO A 302 -19.66 46.71 40.53
N ASP A 303 -18.75 47.19 39.68
CA ASP A 303 -19.02 48.15 38.60
C ASP A 303 -17.70 48.53 37.91
N SER A 304 -17.49 48.02 36.70
CA SER A 304 -16.87 48.81 35.64
C SER A 304 -17.23 48.21 34.28
N HIS A 305 -18.11 48.93 33.58
CA HIS A 305 -18.30 48.81 32.15
C HIS A 305 -16.96 49.10 31.44
N GLY A 306 -16.30 48.04 31.01
CA GLY A 306 -15.23 48.10 30.03
C GLY A 306 -15.64 47.27 28.82
N GLY A 307 -16.32 47.88 27.86
CA GLY A 307 -16.58 47.30 26.53
C GLY A 307 -15.28 47.19 25.72
N GLY A 308 -14.35 46.36 26.19
CA GLY A 308 -13.19 45.93 25.43
C GLY A 308 -13.62 44.80 24.51
N THR A 309 -13.50 45.01 23.20
CA THR A 309 -13.46 43.92 22.24
C THR A 309 -12.50 42.84 22.75
N PRO A 310 -12.92 41.57 22.84
CA PRO A 310 -12.06 40.52 23.33
C PRO A 310 -10.80 40.48 22.46
N ASP A 311 -9.65 40.55 23.10
CA ASP A 311 -8.34 40.52 22.45
C ASP A 311 -8.30 39.32 21.49
N ALA A 312 -8.20 39.60 20.20
CA ALA A 312 -8.28 38.58 19.15
C ALA A 312 -7.22 37.48 19.37
N ALA A 313 -6.08 37.83 19.99
CA ALA A 313 -5.05 36.88 20.37
C ALA A 313 -5.48 35.96 21.52
N ALA A 314 -6.26 36.46 22.49
CA ALA A 314 -6.81 35.66 23.59
C ALA A 314 -7.91 34.70 23.10
N VAL A 315 -8.78 35.16 22.19
CA VAL A 315 -9.81 34.32 21.56
C VAL A 315 -9.18 33.24 20.69
N GLN A 316 -8.11 33.56 19.95
CA GLN A 316 -7.40 32.60 19.10
C GLN A 316 -6.63 31.57 19.93
N ARG A 317 -6.02 31.96 21.05
CA ARG A 317 -5.37 31.01 21.99
C ARG A 317 -6.37 30.06 22.64
N LEU A 318 -7.50 30.58 23.15
CA LEU A 318 -8.56 29.75 23.73
C LEU A 318 -9.15 28.77 22.71
N SER A 319 -9.28 29.21 21.44
CA SER A 319 -9.70 28.34 20.33
C SER A 319 -8.69 27.23 20.03
N GLN A 320 -7.39 27.55 20.00
CA GLN A 320 -6.33 26.56 19.78
C GLN A 320 -6.18 25.56 20.94
N GLU A 321 -6.33 26.02 22.18
CA GLU A 321 -6.31 25.16 23.38
C GLU A 321 -7.53 24.23 23.43
N ALA A 322 -8.72 24.75 23.10
CA ALA A 322 -9.93 23.93 22.98
C ALA A 322 -9.79 22.88 21.86
N LEU A 323 -9.18 23.25 20.73
CA LEU A 323 -8.90 22.35 19.62
C LEU A 323 -7.90 21.25 20.00
N ALA A 324 -6.82 21.62 20.69
CA ALA A 324 -5.80 20.68 21.16
C ALA A 324 -6.39 19.72 22.20
N ALA A 325 -7.25 20.21 23.10
CA ALA A 325 -7.98 19.39 24.06
C ALA A 325 -8.96 18.43 23.39
N ALA A 326 -9.72 18.89 22.39
CA ALA A 326 -10.64 18.05 21.62
C ALA A 326 -9.89 16.95 20.84
N LYS A 327 -8.81 17.30 20.13
CA LYS A 327 -7.92 16.34 19.46
C LYS A 327 -7.36 15.32 20.46
N SER A 328 -6.83 15.78 21.58
CA SER A 328 -6.24 14.92 22.62
C SER A 328 -7.28 13.97 23.24
N ARG A 329 -8.50 14.45 23.51
CA ARG A 329 -9.61 13.62 24.01
C ARG A 329 -10.00 12.53 23.02
N LEU A 330 -10.12 12.85 21.73
CA LEU A 330 -10.50 11.89 20.69
C LEU A 330 -9.41 10.86 20.42
N ILE A 331 -8.14 11.28 20.42
CA ILE A 331 -6.98 10.38 20.37
C ILE A 331 -6.98 9.45 21.60
N GLY A 332 -7.17 10.01 22.79
CA GLY A 332 -7.27 9.26 24.04
C GLY A 332 -8.38 8.20 24.02
N LEU A 333 -9.55 8.56 23.50
CA LEU A 333 -10.67 7.64 23.33
C LEU A 333 -10.34 6.53 22.32
N ALA A 334 -9.78 6.88 21.16
CA ALA A 334 -9.37 5.89 20.14
C ALA A 334 -8.31 4.91 20.66
N LEU A 335 -7.42 5.36 21.56
CA LEU A 335 -6.34 4.56 22.15
C LEU A 335 -6.74 3.79 23.42
N SER A 336 -7.88 4.11 24.03
CA SER A 336 -8.37 3.48 25.28
C SER A 336 -8.76 2.00 25.15
N GLY A 337 -8.65 1.41 23.95
CA GLY A 337 -9.05 0.02 23.67
C GLY A 337 -10.56 -0.20 23.63
N LYS A 338 -11.36 0.68 24.25
CA LYS A 338 -12.80 0.80 24.01
C LYS A 338 -12.97 1.59 22.71
N ARG A 339 -13.61 1.00 21.70
CA ARG A 339 -13.97 1.76 20.49
C ARG A 339 -14.92 2.87 20.93
N PRO A 340 -14.54 4.16 20.85
CA PRO A 340 -15.49 5.23 21.08
C PRO A 340 -16.66 5.08 20.11
N GLU A 341 -17.85 5.32 20.64
CA GLU A 341 -19.08 5.31 19.86
C GLU A 341 -18.97 6.34 18.75
N VAL A 342 -19.45 5.95 17.57
CA VAL A 342 -19.41 6.79 16.37
C VAL A 342 -20.07 8.15 16.59
N ASP A 343 -21.08 8.21 17.47
CA ASP A 343 -21.81 9.44 17.81
C ASP A 343 -20.91 10.52 18.39
N VAL A 344 -19.85 10.18 19.13
CA VAL A 344 -18.89 11.15 19.66
C VAL A 344 -18.17 11.87 18.51
N PHE A 345 -17.80 11.15 17.45
CA PHE A 345 -17.14 11.77 16.30
C PHE A 345 -18.11 12.58 15.45
N VAL A 346 -19.37 12.14 15.33
CA VAL A 346 -20.42 12.86 14.62
C VAL A 346 -20.74 14.18 15.34
N GLU A 347 -20.83 14.17 16.67
CA GLU A 347 -21.05 15.38 17.47
C GLU A 347 -19.91 16.39 17.28
N GLU A 348 -18.66 15.92 17.34
CA GLU A 348 -17.49 16.79 17.13
C GLU A 348 -17.38 17.30 15.70
N ALA A 349 -17.79 16.51 14.71
CA ALA A 349 -17.88 16.95 13.31
C ALA A 349 -18.87 18.11 13.13
N GLY A 350 -19.99 18.10 13.87
CA GLY A 350 -20.95 19.20 13.87
C GLY A 350 -20.43 20.50 14.50
N LYS A 351 -19.38 20.42 15.32
CA LYS A 351 -18.75 21.57 15.98
C LYS A 351 -17.47 22.04 15.30
N ALA A 352 -16.94 21.26 14.36
CA ALA A 352 -15.67 21.56 13.71
C ALA A 352 -15.80 22.83 12.86
N THR A 353 -14.99 23.85 13.17
CA THR A 353 -14.84 25.07 12.36
C THR A 353 -13.44 25.21 11.78
N ASP A 354 -12.46 24.51 12.36
CA ASP A 354 -11.07 24.47 11.93
C ASP A 354 -10.84 23.38 10.86
N PRO A 355 -10.28 23.71 9.69
CA PRO A 355 -10.02 22.75 8.62
C PRO A 355 -9.11 21.58 9.02
N GLU A 356 -8.06 21.82 9.82
CA GLU A 356 -7.14 20.75 10.21
C GLU A 356 -7.83 19.72 11.12
N PHE A 357 -8.68 20.19 12.02
CA PHE A 357 -9.49 19.33 12.87
C PHE A 357 -10.59 18.61 12.11
N ALA A 358 -11.23 19.28 11.14
CA ALA A 358 -12.16 18.64 10.23
C ALA A 358 -11.49 17.49 9.45
N LEU A 359 -10.28 17.70 8.91
CA LEU A 359 -9.50 16.65 8.24
C LEU A 359 -9.13 15.51 9.19
N PHE A 360 -8.79 15.82 10.44
CA PHE A 360 -8.53 14.81 11.46
C PHE A 360 -9.78 13.97 11.76
N LEU A 361 -10.93 14.60 12.00
CA LEU A 361 -12.21 13.92 12.23
C LEU A 361 -12.63 13.08 11.03
N LEU A 362 -12.44 13.60 9.81
CA LEU A 362 -12.73 12.88 8.58
C LEU A 362 -11.94 11.57 8.49
N ARG A 363 -10.65 11.57 8.84
CA ARG A 363 -9.83 10.36 8.90
C ARG A 363 -10.35 9.37 9.94
N LEU A 364 -10.81 9.85 11.09
CA LEU A 364 -11.38 8.98 12.12
C LEU A 364 -12.70 8.36 11.67
N LEU A 365 -13.56 9.14 11.02
CA LEU A 365 -14.85 8.70 10.48
C LEU A 365 -14.70 7.78 9.27
N SER A 366 -13.70 7.98 8.41
CA SER A 366 -13.47 7.13 7.24
C SER A 366 -13.11 5.68 7.60
N MET A 367 -12.46 5.49 8.75
CA MET A 367 -12.12 4.17 9.30
C MET A 367 -13.32 3.42 9.92
N ARG A 368 -14.50 4.05 10.02
CA ARG A 368 -15.69 3.51 10.69
C ARG A 368 -16.64 2.90 9.68
N SER A 369 -16.96 1.61 9.80
CA SER A 369 -17.89 0.92 8.89
C SER A 369 -19.36 1.23 9.19
N GLU A 370 -19.65 1.87 10.32
CA GLU A 370 -20.99 2.22 10.75
C GLU A 370 -21.61 3.28 9.81
N GLU A 371 -22.84 3.08 9.34
CA GLU A 371 -23.54 4.04 8.47
C GLU A 371 -23.65 5.44 9.11
N ARG A 372 -23.75 5.47 10.45
CA ARG A 372 -23.75 6.69 11.26
C ARG A 372 -22.51 7.56 11.05
N ALA A 373 -21.38 6.98 10.66
CA ALA A 373 -20.17 7.75 10.33
C ALA A 373 -20.37 8.65 9.11
N LEU A 374 -21.27 8.28 8.19
CA LEU A 374 -21.62 9.13 7.04
C LEU A 374 -22.24 10.44 7.48
N ASP A 375 -23.05 10.46 8.55
CA ASP A 375 -23.64 11.69 9.07
C ASP A 375 -22.54 12.68 9.50
N GLY A 376 -21.49 12.19 10.16
CA GLY A 376 -20.32 12.99 10.51
C GLY A 376 -19.58 13.51 9.27
N ILE A 377 -19.35 12.66 8.27
CA ILE A 377 -18.70 13.06 7.00
C ILE A 377 -19.53 14.14 6.29
N PHE A 378 -20.87 14.06 6.36
CA PHE A 378 -21.76 15.06 5.78
C PHE A 378 -21.71 16.40 6.50
N LEU A 379 -21.59 16.39 7.83
CA LEU A 379 -21.38 17.61 8.59
C LEU A 379 -20.08 18.30 8.18
N LEU A 380 -19.00 17.53 8.01
CA LEU A 380 -17.71 18.08 7.55
C LEU A 380 -17.77 18.60 6.11
N ASN A 381 -18.61 18.02 5.25
CA ASN A 381 -18.81 18.50 3.88
C ASN A 381 -19.41 19.91 3.81
N ALA A 382 -20.13 20.33 4.85
CA ALA A 382 -20.73 21.66 4.93
C ALA A 382 -19.68 22.77 5.18
N LEU A 383 -18.45 22.41 5.54
CA LEU A 383 -17.37 23.37 5.71
C LEU A 383 -16.96 23.96 4.37
N ASP A 384 -16.88 25.28 4.31
CA ASP A 384 -16.50 26.02 3.11
C ASP A 384 -14.98 26.03 2.89
N ASP A 385 -14.32 24.90 3.12
CA ASP A 385 -12.88 24.71 2.94
C ASP A 385 -12.61 23.78 1.73
N GLU A 386 -11.62 24.12 0.91
CA GLU A 386 -11.29 23.35 -0.30
C GLU A 386 -10.67 21.98 0.02
N GLU A 387 -9.74 21.93 0.96
CA GLU A 387 -8.99 20.71 1.28
C GLU A 387 -9.88 19.71 2.03
N VAL A 388 -10.71 20.19 2.95
CA VAL A 388 -11.74 19.36 3.60
C VAL A 388 -12.69 18.77 2.55
N ARG A 389 -13.17 19.58 1.59
CA ARG A 389 -14.08 19.07 0.55
C ARG A 389 -13.43 18.04 -0.37
N LYS A 390 -12.17 18.24 -0.79
CA LYS A 390 -11.43 17.21 -1.55
C LYS A 390 -11.34 15.90 -0.78
N ALA A 391 -10.97 15.98 0.49
CA ALA A 391 -10.84 14.80 1.34
C ALA A 391 -12.20 14.10 1.56
N VAL A 392 -13.29 14.87 1.71
CA VAL A 392 -14.65 14.30 1.81
C VAL A 392 -15.02 13.58 0.51
N ILE A 393 -14.79 14.19 -0.65
CA ILE A 393 -15.01 13.59 -1.97
C ILE A 393 -14.25 12.27 -2.10
N GLU A 394 -12.97 12.26 -1.74
CA GLU A 394 -12.14 11.05 -1.74
C GLU A 394 -12.71 9.98 -0.81
N THR A 395 -13.11 10.37 0.38
CA THR A 395 -13.63 9.43 1.39
C THR A 395 -14.94 8.79 0.94
N LEU A 396 -15.89 9.60 0.44
CA LEU A 396 -17.23 9.13 0.09
C LEU A 396 -17.26 8.16 -1.08
N LEU A 397 -16.36 8.30 -2.07
CA LEU A 397 -16.36 7.43 -3.24
C LEU A 397 -16.07 5.96 -2.91
N TRP A 398 -15.18 5.74 -1.93
CA TRP A 398 -14.72 4.40 -1.54
C TRP A 398 -15.62 3.72 -0.51
N ARG A 399 -16.73 4.37 -0.15
CA ARG A 399 -17.74 3.82 0.76
C ARG A 399 -18.69 2.89 -0.01
N PRO A 400 -18.96 1.68 0.50
CA PRO A 400 -19.87 0.74 -0.16
C PRO A 400 -21.34 1.18 -0.12
N GLU A 401 -21.70 2.10 0.78
CA GLU A 401 -23.07 2.54 0.95
C GLU A 401 -23.57 3.36 -0.25
N LYS A 402 -24.74 3.00 -0.80
CA LYS A 402 -25.38 3.74 -1.88
C LYS A 402 -25.54 5.24 -1.56
N ARG A 403 -25.92 5.54 -0.32
CA ARG A 403 -26.06 6.91 0.21
C ARG A 403 -24.75 7.69 0.09
N ALA A 404 -23.61 7.05 0.33
CA ALA A 404 -22.30 7.70 0.22
C ALA A 404 -21.95 8.07 -1.22
N PHE A 405 -22.23 7.19 -2.18
CA PHE A 405 -22.04 7.49 -3.60
C PHE A 405 -22.98 8.61 -4.09
N GLU A 406 -24.24 8.63 -3.66
CA GLU A 406 -25.17 9.70 -3.97
C GLU A 406 -24.70 11.05 -3.40
N THR A 407 -24.18 11.05 -2.17
CA THR A 407 -23.62 12.26 -1.57
C THR A 407 -22.30 12.68 -2.19
N PHE A 408 -21.46 11.74 -2.63
CA PHE A 408 -20.28 12.04 -3.44
C PHE A 408 -20.69 12.84 -4.68
N LEU A 409 -21.69 12.37 -5.43
CA LEU A 409 -22.17 13.07 -6.61
C LEU A 409 -22.74 14.45 -6.28
N ALA A 410 -23.56 14.56 -5.23
CA ALA A 410 -24.11 15.84 -4.80
C ALA A 410 -23.01 16.82 -4.35
N THR A 411 -21.93 16.32 -3.75
CA THR A 411 -20.78 17.13 -3.33
C THR A 411 -19.99 17.64 -4.53
N VAL A 412 -19.71 16.75 -5.50
CA VAL A 412 -19.06 17.14 -6.75
C VAL A 412 -19.92 18.13 -7.53
N GLU A 413 -21.23 17.93 -7.58
CA GLU A 413 -22.21 18.79 -8.28
C GLU A 413 -22.30 20.20 -7.67
N LYS A 414 -22.27 20.31 -6.34
CA LYS A 414 -22.50 21.57 -5.62
C LYS A 414 -21.22 22.32 -5.23
N THR A 415 -20.05 21.71 -5.42
CA THR A 415 -18.79 22.34 -5.02
C THR A 415 -18.51 23.57 -5.88
N ARG A 416 -18.09 24.66 -5.22
CA ARG A 416 -17.63 25.88 -5.88
C ARG A 416 -16.13 25.84 -6.22
N SER A 417 -15.39 24.91 -5.61
CA SER A 417 -13.96 24.75 -5.89
C SER A 417 -13.77 23.94 -7.17
N ALA A 418 -13.20 24.58 -8.20
CA ALA A 418 -12.80 23.92 -9.44
C ALA A 418 -11.85 22.75 -9.20
N SER A 419 -10.97 22.89 -8.22
CA SER A 419 -9.99 21.88 -7.84
C SER A 419 -10.66 20.65 -7.21
N ALA A 420 -11.60 20.85 -6.29
CA ALA A 420 -12.39 19.78 -5.71
C ALA A 420 -13.29 19.09 -6.74
N ALA A 421 -13.94 19.85 -7.63
CA ALA A 421 -14.75 19.32 -8.73
C ALA A 421 -13.90 18.42 -9.65
N ARG A 422 -12.74 18.89 -10.09
CA ARG A 422 -11.83 18.12 -10.94
C ARG A 422 -11.39 16.83 -10.27
N ARG A 423 -11.00 16.90 -8.99
CA ARG A 423 -10.60 15.72 -8.23
C ARG A 423 -11.73 14.69 -8.15
N GLY A 424 -12.95 15.12 -7.86
CA GLY A 424 -14.12 14.24 -7.85
C GLY A 424 -14.38 13.59 -9.21
N LEU A 425 -14.32 14.35 -10.30
CA LEU A 425 -14.52 13.82 -11.65
C LEU A 425 -13.41 12.84 -12.07
N ASP A 426 -12.17 13.10 -11.67
CA ASP A 426 -11.04 12.20 -11.94
C ASP A 426 -11.18 10.89 -11.16
N LEU A 427 -11.64 10.95 -9.90
CA LEU A 427 -11.91 9.77 -9.10
C LEU A 427 -13.10 8.98 -9.64
N LEU A 428 -14.17 9.66 -10.08
CA LEU A 428 -15.32 9.02 -10.72
C LEU A 428 -14.91 8.24 -11.98
N ALA A 429 -13.92 8.74 -12.74
CA ALA A 429 -13.38 8.05 -13.91
C ALA A 429 -12.64 6.73 -13.58
N LEU A 430 -12.22 6.54 -12.33
CA LEU A 430 -11.60 5.29 -11.86
C LEU A 430 -12.63 4.23 -11.46
N VAL A 431 -13.91 4.61 -11.31
CA VAL A 431 -14.99 3.67 -11.00
C VAL A 431 -15.43 2.95 -12.27
N GLU A 432 -15.86 1.69 -12.11
CA GLU A 432 -16.36 0.85 -13.19
C GLU A 432 -17.32 1.61 -14.13
N PRO A 433 -17.20 1.45 -15.46
CA PRO A 433 -18.01 2.17 -16.45
C PRO A 433 -19.52 2.12 -16.19
N ALA A 434 -20.02 0.99 -15.68
CA ALA A 434 -21.43 0.79 -15.35
C ALA A 434 -21.96 1.77 -14.29
N LYS A 435 -21.11 2.27 -13.39
CA LYS A 435 -21.48 3.28 -12.37
C LYS A 435 -21.02 4.68 -12.77
N SER A 436 -19.83 4.80 -13.35
CA SER A 436 -19.25 6.11 -13.66
C SER A 436 -19.95 6.81 -14.82
N TYR A 437 -20.35 6.09 -15.88
CA TYR A 437 -21.02 6.73 -17.03
C TYR A 437 -22.41 7.30 -16.68
N PRO A 438 -23.34 6.59 -16.01
CA PRO A 438 -24.58 7.19 -15.53
C PRO A 438 -24.36 8.44 -14.67
N ALA A 439 -23.33 8.41 -13.82
CA ALA A 439 -22.99 9.52 -12.94
C ALA A 439 -22.47 10.73 -13.73
N PHE A 440 -21.58 10.54 -14.70
CA PHE A 440 -21.17 11.62 -15.61
C PHE A 440 -22.36 12.17 -16.40
N ILE A 441 -23.23 11.31 -16.93
CA ILE A 441 -24.43 11.74 -17.66
C ILE A 441 -25.35 12.57 -16.77
N LYS A 442 -25.53 12.19 -15.50
CA LYS A 442 -26.28 12.98 -14.51
C LYS A 442 -25.61 14.33 -14.24
N LEU A 443 -24.28 14.37 -14.10
CA LEU A 443 -23.54 15.61 -13.82
C LEU A 443 -23.50 16.59 -15.00
N LEU A 444 -23.94 16.19 -16.20
CA LEU A 444 -24.18 17.13 -17.30
C LEU A 444 -25.36 18.09 -17.02
N ASP A 445 -26.23 17.75 -16.05
CA ASP A 445 -27.33 18.60 -15.58
C ASP A 445 -26.94 19.46 -14.37
N ALA A 446 -25.68 19.36 -13.88
CA ALA A 446 -25.20 20.18 -12.77
C ALA A 446 -25.34 21.67 -13.11
N GLU A 447 -25.81 22.51 -12.17
CA GLU A 447 -26.03 23.95 -12.40
C GLU A 447 -24.76 24.70 -12.82
N SER A 448 -23.61 24.25 -12.33
CA SER A 448 -22.29 24.84 -12.60
C SER A 448 -21.79 24.55 -14.01
N GLU A 449 -21.61 25.59 -14.84
CA GLU A 449 -20.99 25.48 -16.16
C GLU A 449 -19.58 24.87 -16.11
N LEU A 450 -18.84 25.17 -15.04
CA LEU A 450 -17.51 24.60 -14.82
C LEU A 450 -17.59 23.08 -14.75
N ILE A 451 -18.52 22.55 -13.96
CA ILE A 451 -18.69 21.10 -13.80
C ILE A 451 -19.16 20.48 -15.11
N ARG A 452 -20.13 21.10 -15.80
CA ARG A 452 -20.63 20.61 -17.10
C ARG A 452 -19.51 20.50 -18.13
N GLY A 453 -18.72 21.56 -18.31
CA GLY A 453 -17.60 21.56 -19.27
C GLY A 453 -16.53 20.51 -18.92
N GLU A 454 -16.20 20.41 -17.65
CA GLU A 454 -15.24 19.46 -17.10
C GLU A 454 -15.73 17.99 -17.25
N VAL A 455 -17.03 17.73 -17.09
CA VAL A 455 -17.66 16.42 -17.35
C VAL A 455 -17.61 16.06 -18.83
N GLN A 456 -17.98 16.99 -19.72
CA GLN A 456 -17.91 16.78 -21.17
C GLN A 456 -16.49 16.41 -21.60
N GLN A 457 -15.47 17.09 -21.08
CA GLN A 457 -14.09 16.78 -21.39
C GLN A 457 -13.69 15.37 -20.95
N ARG A 458 -14.10 14.92 -19.75
CA ARG A 458 -13.85 13.53 -19.31
C ARG A 458 -14.54 12.52 -20.21
N LEU A 459 -15.82 12.75 -20.51
CA LEU A 459 -16.59 11.84 -21.37
C LEU A 459 -15.92 11.68 -22.74
N ARG A 460 -15.49 12.78 -23.39
CA ARG A 460 -14.71 12.72 -24.64
C ARG A 460 -13.43 11.90 -24.51
N LYS A 461 -12.69 12.07 -23.41
CA LYS A 461 -11.45 11.34 -23.17
C LYS A 461 -11.67 9.85 -22.93
N LEU A 462 -12.73 9.49 -22.20
CA LEU A 462 -13.05 8.11 -21.83
C LEU A 462 -13.65 7.33 -23.00
N THR A 463 -14.46 7.96 -23.84
CA THR A 463 -15.21 7.27 -24.91
C THR A 463 -14.65 7.50 -26.30
N GLY A 464 -13.85 8.56 -26.51
CA GLY A 464 -13.38 8.99 -27.83
C GLY A 464 -14.43 9.76 -28.66
N GLU A 465 -15.65 9.89 -28.15
CA GLU A 465 -16.76 10.57 -28.81
C GLU A 465 -16.58 12.09 -28.78
N ARG A 466 -17.16 12.80 -29.76
CA ARG A 466 -17.00 14.26 -29.91
C ARG A 466 -18.31 15.04 -29.71
N PHE A 467 -19.25 14.51 -28.95
CA PHE A 467 -20.52 15.18 -28.70
C PHE A 467 -20.33 16.53 -27.98
N GLU A 468 -21.15 17.49 -28.34
CA GLU A 468 -21.12 18.86 -27.80
C GLU A 468 -22.30 19.13 -26.88
N LYS A 469 -23.45 18.48 -27.13
CA LYS A 469 -24.68 18.73 -26.39
C LYS A 469 -24.93 17.64 -25.33
N PRO A 470 -25.38 18.01 -24.11
CA PRO A 470 -25.77 17.02 -23.10
C PRO A 470 -26.77 15.95 -23.59
N ALA A 471 -27.71 16.34 -24.47
CA ALA A 471 -28.69 15.43 -25.05
C ALA A 471 -28.07 14.33 -25.92
N GLU A 472 -26.97 14.62 -26.62
CA GLU A 472 -26.25 13.65 -27.46
C GLU A 472 -25.58 12.58 -26.58
N TRP A 473 -24.97 13.00 -25.47
CA TRP A 473 -24.39 12.09 -24.48
C TRP A 473 -25.42 11.16 -23.85
N ARG A 474 -26.63 11.65 -23.55
CA ARG A 474 -27.74 10.82 -23.05
C ARG A 474 -28.18 9.79 -24.07
N LEU A 475 -28.41 10.20 -25.31
CA LEU A 475 -28.82 9.30 -26.39
C LEU A 475 -27.74 8.22 -26.65
N TRP A 476 -26.47 8.62 -26.61
CA TRP A 476 -25.35 7.67 -26.70
C TRP A 476 -25.38 6.67 -25.55
N TRP A 477 -25.54 7.13 -24.30
CA TRP A 477 -25.60 6.24 -23.14
C TRP A 477 -26.79 5.28 -23.21
N GLU A 478 -27.99 5.76 -23.58
CA GLU A 478 -29.16 4.90 -23.77
C GLU A 478 -28.94 3.80 -24.83
N LYS A 479 -28.22 4.12 -25.92
CA LYS A 479 -27.84 3.14 -26.94
C LYS A 479 -26.77 2.17 -26.40
N ALA A 480 -25.75 2.67 -25.72
CA ALA A 480 -24.67 1.87 -25.16
C ALA A 480 -25.20 0.88 -24.09
N VAL A 481 -26.10 1.32 -23.21
CA VAL A 481 -26.74 0.47 -22.18
C VAL A 481 -27.55 -0.65 -22.81
N LYS A 482 -28.26 -0.39 -23.92
CA LYS A 482 -28.99 -1.44 -24.65
C LYS A 482 -28.06 -2.51 -25.21
N SER A 483 -26.85 -2.13 -25.59
CA SER A 483 -25.79 -3.05 -26.04
C SER A 483 -25.01 -3.71 -24.90
N TYR A 484 -25.05 -3.15 -23.68
CA TYR A 484 -24.34 -3.61 -22.48
C TYR A 484 -25.19 -4.50 -21.55
N ARG A 485 -26.46 -4.75 -21.88
CA ARG A 485 -27.25 -5.75 -21.16
C ARG A 485 -26.71 -7.15 -21.54
N PRO A 486 -26.18 -7.94 -20.58
CA PRO A 486 -25.88 -9.34 -20.84
C PRO A 486 -27.13 -10.13 -21.25
#